data_AF-A0A0P6W2P6-F1
#
_entry.id   AF-A0A0P6W2P6-F1
#
_cell.length_a   1.000
_cell.length_b   1.000
_cell.length_c   1.000
_cell.angle_alpha   90.00
_cell.angle_beta   90.00
_cell.angle_gamma   90.00
#
_symmetry.space_group_name_H-M   'P 1'
#
loop_
_entity.id
_entity.type
_entity.pdbx_description
1 polymer ?
#
loop_
_entity_poly.entity_id
_entity_poly.type
_entity_poly.pdbx_seq_one_letter_code
_entity_poly.pdbx_strand_id
1 'polypeptide(L)'
;MRAALFPRYLFVSLDVTRDRWRSVNGTTGVASLVMFGDRPLAVPESLVKALAASVRPDGVIEPDYGFQPGDRVRLTAGPLAGGIGELLSLDAKGRVELLLTLLNGNTLRARVARTMLQPVA
;
A
#
# COMPACT_ATOMS: atom_id res chain seq x y z
N MET A 1 10.28 7.25 4.98
CA MET A 1 9.28 8.34 4.90
C MET A 1 7.93 7.77 5.30
N ARG A 2 7.29 8.32 6.34
CA ARG A 2 5.96 7.87 6.79
C ARG A 2 4.88 8.57 5.96
N ALA A 3 3.88 7.84 5.50
CA ALA A 3 2.75 8.39 4.76
C ALA A 3 1.45 7.74 5.27
N ALA A 4 0.35 8.48 5.21
CA ALA A 4 -0.96 7.93 5.55
C ALA A 4 -1.35 6.83 4.56
N LEU A 5 -1.79 5.68 5.06
CA LEU A 5 -2.23 4.56 4.23
C LEU A 5 -3.49 4.92 3.42
N PHE A 6 -4.37 5.73 4.01
CA PHE A 6 -5.55 6.28 3.35
C PHE A 6 -5.57 7.81 3.48
N PRO A 7 -4.87 8.54 2.60
CA PRO A 7 -4.86 10.00 2.62
C PRO A 7 -6.29 10.54 2.53
N ARG A 8 -6.65 11.45 3.44
CA ARG A 8 -7.98 12.08 3.54
C ARG A 8 -9.12 11.16 4.03
N TYR A 9 -8.81 9.98 4.57
CA TYR A 9 -9.79 9.10 5.19
C TYR A 9 -9.43 8.80 6.64
N LEU A 10 -10.47 8.69 7.46
CA LEU A 10 -10.39 8.26 8.86
C LEU A 10 -11.50 7.23 9.10
N PHE A 11 -11.20 6.21 9.89
CA PHE A 11 -12.20 5.25 10.34
C PHE A 11 -12.70 5.68 11.72
N VAL A 12 -14.02 5.65 11.92
CA VAL A 12 -14.67 6.00 13.18
C VAL A 12 -15.63 4.90 13.58
N SER A 13 -15.69 4.60 14.88
CA SER A 13 -16.68 3.70 15.46
C SER A 13 -17.81 4.53 16.05
N LEU A 14 -19.04 4.29 15.58
CA LEU A 14 -20.24 4.98 16.01
C LEU A 14 -21.45 4.07 15.90
N ASP A 15 -22.46 4.30 16.73
CA ASP A 15 -23.78 3.71 16.63
C ASP A 15 -24.69 4.68 15.86
N VAL A 16 -25.03 4.35 14.61
CA VAL A 16 -25.85 5.21 13.74
C VAL A 16 -27.27 5.47 14.27
N THR A 17 -27.74 4.69 15.25
CA THR A 17 -29.07 4.85 15.87
C THR A 17 -29.05 5.70 17.13
N ARG A 18 -27.93 5.68 17.87
CA ARG A 18 -27.80 6.38 19.16
C ARG A 18 -26.97 7.65 19.06
N ASP A 19 -25.95 7.66 18.22
CA ASP A 19 -24.98 8.74 18.13
C ASP A 19 -25.41 9.82 17.13
N ARG A 20 -25.00 11.05 17.40
CA ARG A 20 -25.22 12.20 16.51
C ARG A 20 -24.24 12.20 15.34
N TRP A 21 -24.17 11.11 14.58
CA TRP A 21 -23.18 10.92 13.50
C TRP A 21 -23.16 12.06 12.47
N ARG A 22 -24.27 12.77 12.25
CA ARG A 22 -24.34 13.95 11.37
C ARG A 22 -23.41 15.09 11.80
N SER A 23 -23.08 15.21 13.09
CA SER A 23 -22.16 16.25 13.58
C SER A 23 -20.73 16.05 13.09
N VAL A 24 -20.35 14.82 12.69
CA VAL A 24 -19.04 14.54 12.08
C VAL A 24 -18.84 15.38 10.82
N ASN A 25 -19.89 15.57 10.01
CA ASN A 25 -19.83 16.39 8.80
C ASN A 25 -19.63 17.89 9.08
N GLY A 26 -19.94 18.35 10.29
CA GLY A 26 -19.72 19.73 10.72
C GLY A 26 -18.36 19.96 11.39
N THR A 27 -17.51 18.93 11.48
CA THR A 27 -16.21 19.02 12.15
C THR A 27 -15.18 19.67 11.23
N THR A 28 -14.47 20.70 11.70
CA THR A 28 -13.42 21.37 10.93
C THR A 28 -12.38 20.37 10.42
N GLY A 29 -12.10 20.41 9.12
CA GLY A 29 -11.15 19.50 8.47
C GLY A 29 -11.74 18.15 8.01
N VAL A 30 -13.01 17.87 8.34
CA VAL A 30 -13.75 16.72 7.80
C VAL A 30 -14.53 17.17 6.57
N ALA A 31 -14.35 16.44 5.46
CA ALA A 31 -15.12 16.72 4.25
C ALA A 31 -16.57 16.20 4.36
N SER A 32 -16.73 14.92 4.70
CA SER A 32 -18.01 14.27 5.00
C SER A 32 -17.78 12.81 5.37
N LEU A 33 -18.76 12.19 6.02
CA LEU A 33 -18.90 10.74 6.11
C LEU A 33 -19.21 10.16 4.72
N VAL A 34 -18.67 8.98 4.44
CA VAL A 34 -19.04 8.22 3.23
C VAL A 34 -20.45 7.66 3.42
N MET A 35 -21.35 7.97 2.49
CA MET A 35 -22.78 7.67 2.60
C MET A 35 -23.23 6.65 1.56
N PHE A 36 -24.26 5.87 1.89
CA PHE A 36 -25.05 5.11 0.94
C PHE A 36 -26.53 5.43 1.15
N GLY A 37 -27.11 6.21 0.24
CA GLY A 37 -28.39 6.87 0.47
C GLY A 37 -28.32 7.83 1.67
N ASP A 38 -29.27 7.72 2.59
CA ASP A 38 -29.39 8.63 3.73
C ASP A 38 -28.59 8.23 4.98
N ARG A 39 -27.80 7.15 4.90
CA ARG A 39 -27.06 6.59 6.05
C ARG A 39 -25.56 6.45 5.77
N PRO A 40 -24.70 6.58 6.80
CA PRO A 40 -23.27 6.29 6.66
C PRO A 40 -23.07 4.85 6.20
N LEU A 41 -22.11 4.64 5.31
CA LEU A 41 -21.74 3.31 4.84
C LEU A 41 -20.84 2.64 5.88
N ALA A 42 -21.32 1.54 6.45
CA ALA A 42 -20.55 0.75 7.40
C ALA A 42 -19.40 0.01 6.69
N VAL A 43 -18.20 0.11 7.24
CA VAL A 43 -17.05 -0.70 6.83
C VAL A 43 -17.11 -2.03 7.59
N PRO A 44 -16.83 -3.18 6.95
CA PRO A 44 -16.77 -4.46 7.64
C PRO A 44 -15.80 -4.40 8.82
N GLU A 45 -16.26 -4.82 10.01
CA GLU A 45 -15.45 -4.81 11.23
C GLU A 45 -14.20 -5.67 11.07
N SER A 46 -14.30 -6.78 10.34
CA SER A 46 -13.18 -7.67 10.01
C SER A 46 -12.05 -6.95 9.29
N LEU A 47 -12.36 -6.02 8.38
CA LEU A 47 -11.36 -5.24 7.65
C LEU A 47 -10.63 -4.29 8.59
N VAL A 48 -11.36 -3.57 9.44
CA VAL A 48 -10.76 -2.63 10.41
C VAL A 48 -9.89 -3.38 11.43
N LYS A 49 -10.35 -4.54 11.90
CA LYS A 49 -9.57 -5.42 12.78
C LYS A 49 -8.30 -5.92 12.10
N ALA A 50 -8.36 -6.36 10.85
CA ALA A 50 -7.19 -6.81 10.09
C ALA A 50 -6.17 -5.67 9.87
N LEU A 51 -6.65 -4.47 9.54
CA LEU A 51 -5.79 -3.29 9.43
C LEU A 51 -5.12 -2.98 10.76
N ALA A 52 -5.88 -2.93 11.86
CA ALA A 52 -5.35 -2.66 13.20
C ALA A 52 -4.33 -3.71 13.65
N ALA A 53 -4.57 -4.99 13.38
CA ALA A 53 -3.65 -6.09 13.69
C ALA A 53 -2.35 -6.03 12.86
N SER A 54 -2.38 -5.37 11.70
CA SER A 54 -1.22 -5.20 10.83
C SER A 54 -0.35 -3.99 11.22
N VAL A 55 -0.81 -3.15 12.17
CA VAL A 55 -0.06 -1.99 12.66
C VAL A 55 0.98 -2.44 13.67
N ARG A 56 2.25 -2.10 13.42
CA ARG A 56 3.35 -2.33 14.37
C ARG A 56 3.24 -1.37 15.58
N PRO A 57 3.96 -1.63 16.69
CA PRO A 57 3.94 -0.77 17.88
C PRO A 57 4.29 0.70 17.61
N ASP A 58 5.04 0.98 16.54
CA ASP A 58 5.43 2.34 16.13
C ASP A 58 4.38 3.06 15.26
N GLY A 59 3.21 2.44 15.06
CA GLY A 59 2.07 2.98 14.30
C GLY A 59 2.18 2.78 12.79
N VAL A 60 3.15 1.99 12.31
CA VAL A 60 3.40 1.79 10.89
C VAL A 60 2.85 0.43 10.43
N ILE A 61 2.11 0.43 9.32
CA ILE A 61 1.84 -0.78 8.55
C ILE A 61 2.94 -0.87 7.50
N GLU A 62 3.84 -1.83 7.66
CA GLU A 62 4.72 -2.24 6.57
C GLU A 62 4.02 -3.36 5.82
N PRO A 63 3.62 -3.13 4.56
CA PRO A 63 3.11 -4.22 3.75
C PRO A 63 4.25 -5.22 3.58
N ASP A 64 4.03 -6.46 3.99
CA ASP A 64 4.97 -7.53 3.69
C ASP A 64 4.88 -7.81 2.19
N TYR A 65 5.78 -7.16 1.44
CA TYR A 65 5.84 -7.32 0.00
C TYR A 65 6.58 -8.60 -0.39
N GLY A 66 7.11 -9.37 0.57
CA GLY A 66 7.93 -10.55 0.31
C GLY A 66 9.25 -10.23 -0.41
N PHE A 67 9.64 -8.95 -0.46
CA PHE A 67 10.82 -8.46 -1.14
C PHE A 67 11.51 -7.39 -0.29
N GLN A 68 12.82 -7.51 -0.12
CA GLN A 68 13.68 -6.56 0.56
C GLN A 68 14.71 -5.97 -0.43
N PRO A 69 15.16 -4.72 -0.22
CA PRO A 69 16.32 -4.21 -0.93
C PRO A 69 17.52 -5.17 -0.78
N GLY A 70 18.16 -5.49 -1.90
CA GLY A 70 19.20 -6.51 -2.02
C GLY A 70 18.70 -7.86 -2.55
N ASP A 71 17.39 -8.11 -2.57
CA ASP A 71 16.86 -9.37 -3.10
C ASP A 71 17.10 -9.48 -4.60
N ARG A 72 17.51 -10.67 -5.03
CA ARG A 72 17.55 -11.03 -6.44
C ARG A 72 16.15 -11.36 -6.92
N VAL A 73 15.71 -10.64 -7.94
CA VAL A 73 14.38 -10.80 -8.53
C VAL A 73 14.49 -10.97 -10.03
N ARG A 74 13.58 -11.77 -10.59
CA ARG A 74 13.43 -12.00 -12.02
C ARG A 74 12.20 -11.24 -12.53
N LEU A 75 12.36 -10.51 -13.63
CA LEU A 75 11.23 -9.91 -14.32
C LEU A 75 10.46 -11.00 -15.08
N THR A 76 9.15 -11.08 -14.87
CA THR A 76 8.26 -12.02 -15.54
C THR A 76 7.52 -11.41 -16.72
N ALA A 77 7.51 -10.08 -16.84
CA ALA A 77 6.78 -9.36 -17.89
C ALA A 77 7.49 -8.07 -18.34
N GLY A 78 7.12 -7.58 -19.53
CA GLY A 78 7.67 -6.38 -20.15
C GLY A 78 8.84 -6.65 -21.10
N PRO A 79 9.45 -5.60 -21.68
CA PRO A 79 10.50 -5.73 -22.70
C PRO A 79 11.79 -6.38 -22.19
N LEU A 80 11.95 -6.49 -20.86
CA LEU A 80 13.09 -7.08 -20.19
C LEU A 80 12.70 -8.36 -19.41
N ALA A 81 11.59 -9.00 -19.79
CA ALA A 81 11.15 -10.27 -19.20
C ALA A 81 12.24 -11.34 -19.33
N GLY A 82 12.42 -12.15 -18.28
CA GLY A 82 13.50 -13.11 -18.13
C GLY A 82 14.79 -12.51 -17.54
N GLY A 83 14.93 -11.19 -17.50
CA GLY A 83 16.07 -10.51 -16.87
C GLY A 83 16.09 -10.70 -15.36
N ILE A 84 17.30 -10.87 -14.81
CA ILE A 84 17.55 -10.94 -13.36
C ILE A 84 18.20 -9.63 -12.93
N GLY A 85 17.69 -9.04 -11.85
CA GLY A 85 18.24 -7.83 -11.27
C GLY A 85 18.23 -7.88 -9.75
N GLU A 86 18.89 -6.89 -9.16
CA GLU A 86 18.88 -6.65 -7.72
C GLU A 86 17.87 -5.57 -7.38
N LEU A 87 17.11 -5.79 -6.32
CA LEU A 87 16.13 -4.83 -5.84
C LEU A 87 16.81 -3.69 -5.08
N LEU A 88 16.71 -2.46 -5.58
CA LEU A 88 17.33 -1.29 -4.93
C LEU A 88 16.42 -0.66 -3.89
N SER A 89 15.13 -0.51 -4.23
CA SER A 89 14.16 0.07 -3.31
C SER A 89 12.72 -0.33 -3.68
N LEU A 90 11.85 -0.31 -2.68
CA LEU A 90 10.41 -0.45 -2.84
C LEU A 90 9.73 0.86 -2.42
N ASP A 91 8.86 1.40 -3.25
CA ASP A 91 8.02 2.52 -2.86
C ASP A 91 6.68 2.07 -2.26
N ALA A 92 6.06 2.95 -1.48
CA ALA A 92 4.78 2.69 -0.81
C ALA A 92 3.61 2.43 -1.77
N LYS A 93 3.79 2.70 -3.09
CA LYS A 93 2.81 2.42 -4.14
C LYS A 93 3.05 1.06 -4.82
N GLY A 94 3.98 0.26 -4.30
CA GLY A 94 4.31 -1.06 -4.84
C GLY A 94 5.10 -1.01 -6.14
N ARG A 95 5.74 0.12 -6.46
CA ARG A 95 6.73 0.19 -7.55
C ARG A 95 8.09 -0.12 -6.97
N VAL A 96 8.86 -0.85 -7.75
CA VAL A 96 10.17 -1.35 -7.38
C VAL A 96 11.20 -0.75 -8.30
N GLU A 97 12.28 -0.24 -7.72
CA GLU A 97 13.48 0.11 -8.48
C GLU A 97 14.44 -1.08 -8.50
N LEU A 98 14.85 -1.45 -9.71
CA LEU A 98 15.71 -2.58 -9.98
C LEU A 98 17.00 -2.13 -10.64
N LEU A 99 18.08 -2.82 -10.31
CA LEU A 99 19.34 -2.75 -11.00
C LEU A 99 19.51 -4.00 -11.84
N LEU A 100 19.38 -3.85 -13.16
CA LEU A 100 19.52 -4.92 -14.14
C LEU A 100 20.91 -4.88 -14.75
N THR A 101 21.63 -5.99 -14.72
CA THR A 101 22.88 -6.13 -15.49
C THR A 101 22.56 -6.70 -16.85
N LEU A 102 22.80 -5.90 -17.88
CA LEU A 102 22.62 -6.29 -19.28
C LEU A 102 23.79 -7.17 -19.74
N LEU A 103 23.59 -7.93 -20.81
CA LEU A 103 24.60 -8.84 -21.38
C LEU A 103 25.89 -8.12 -21.82
N ASN A 104 25.80 -6.83 -22.13
CA ASN A 104 26.94 -5.97 -22.47
C ASN A 104 27.72 -5.46 -21.24
N GLY A 105 27.39 -5.92 -20.03
CA GLY A 105 28.00 -5.48 -18.78
C GLY A 105 27.48 -4.15 -18.24
N ASN A 106 26.62 -3.45 -18.99
CA ASN A 106 26.03 -2.20 -18.52
C ASN A 106 24.93 -2.46 -17.51
N THR A 107 24.81 -1.57 -16.53
CA THR A 107 23.76 -1.64 -15.52
C THR A 107 22.63 -0.65 -15.84
N LEU A 108 21.40 -1.15 -15.89
CA LEU A 108 20.21 -0.37 -16.15
C LEU A 108 19.38 -0.26 -14.87
N ARG A 109 19.07 0.98 -14.48
CA ARG A 109 18.05 1.24 -13.45
C ARG A 109 16.67 1.24 -14.10
N ALA A 110 15.80 0.35 -13.65
CA ALA A 110 14.44 0.24 -14.17
C ALA A 110 13.43 0.36 -13.01
N ARG A 111 12.29 1.01 -13.28
CA ARG A 111 11.19 1.13 -12.32
C ARG A 111 10.00 0.33 -12.83
N VAL A 112 9.65 -0.74 -12.11
CA VAL A 112 8.61 -1.69 -12.55
C VAL A 112 7.57 -1.92 -11.45
N ALA A 113 6.41 -2.45 -11.84
CA ALA A 113 5.40 -2.88 -10.88
C ALA A 113 5.83 -4.19 -10.21
N ARG A 114 5.60 -4.30 -8.90
CA ARG A 114 5.87 -5.54 -8.14
C ARG A 114 5.27 -6.81 -8.75
N THR A 115 4.12 -6.68 -9.42
CA THR A 115 3.41 -7.81 -10.04
C THR A 115 4.18 -8.46 -11.19
N MET A 116 5.22 -7.78 -11.69
CA MET A 116 6.10 -8.28 -12.73
C MET A 116 7.37 -8.92 -12.16
N LEU A 117 7.45 -9.13 -10.83
CA LEU A 117 8.63 -9.69 -10.17
C LEU A 117 8.34 -11.05 -9.56
N GLN A 118 9.35 -11.90 -9.65
CA GLN A 118 9.41 -13.19 -8.96
C GLN A 118 10.72 -13.28 -8.19
N PRO A 119 10.73 -13.81 -6.95
CA PRO A 119 11.96 -14.04 -6.21
C PRO A 119 12.82 -15.07 -6.94
N VAL A 120 14.13 -14.86 -6.96
CA VAL A 120 15.11 -15.86 -7.37
C VAL A 120 15.66 -16.47 -6.10
N ALA A 121 15.33 -17.75 -5.85
CA ALA A 121 15.92 -18.54 -4.77
C ALA A 121 17.41 -18.79 -5.00
#